data_AF-A0A0E0LK65-F1
#
_entry.id   AF-A0A0E0LK65-F1
#
_cell.length_a   1.000
_cell.length_b   1.000
_cell.length_c   1.000
_cell.angle_alpha   90.00
_cell.angle_beta   90.00
_cell.angle_gamma   90.00
#
_symmetry.space_group_name_H-M   'P 1'
#
loop_
_entity.id
_entity.type
_entity.pdbx_description
1 polymer ?
#
loop_
_entity_poly.entity_id
_entity_poly.type
_entity_poly.pdbx_seq_one_letter_code
_entity_poly.pdbx_strand_id
1 'polypeptide(L)'
;MDVRLRMDGLFKLEEHAVKFVEEFIALYTNGPAGGGGISTGQKKEITLQKILVDREKIIWQVNMKKSSIPCSQNQATNVDKGQMRDQKHHKYPRSSAMGTFHLNTNMDTLPSAVPSPSGTKIPLYHVAHSRAGDKGNDLNFSIIPHFPDDIGRLKAVITRDWVKNAVSPLLDSSSFPADRANQVRYDLLENVSIEIYDVPGISSLNVVVRNILDGGVNSSRRIDRHGKTLSDLILCQNVILPP
;
A
#
# COMPACT_ATOMS: atom_id res chain seq x y z
N MET A 1 5.38 -59.88 -3.74
CA MET A 1 5.66 -58.44 -3.90
C MET A 1 4.32 -57.71 -3.85
N ASP A 2 4.13 -56.80 -2.90
CA ASP A 2 2.99 -55.85 -2.90
C ASP A 2 3.40 -54.66 -3.78
N VAL A 3 2.62 -54.35 -4.82
CA VAL A 3 2.90 -53.26 -5.76
C VAL A 3 1.78 -52.25 -5.65
N ARG A 4 2.12 -51.02 -5.26
CA ARG A 4 1.17 -49.92 -5.12
C ARG A 4 1.40 -48.91 -6.23
N LEU A 5 0.34 -48.62 -6.98
CA LEU A 5 0.34 -47.60 -8.02
C LEU A 5 -0.28 -46.32 -7.49
N ARG A 6 0.37 -45.18 -7.76
CA ARG A 6 -0.14 -43.83 -7.47
C ARG A 6 0.03 -42.99 -8.72
N MET A 7 -1.02 -42.28 -9.12
CA MET A 7 -1.01 -41.37 -10.25
C MET A 7 -1.80 -40.12 -9.90
N ASP A 8 -1.23 -38.96 -10.20
CA ASP A 8 -1.86 -37.64 -10.04
C ASP A 8 -1.77 -36.87 -11.35
N GLY A 9 -2.78 -36.05 -11.65
CA GLY A 9 -2.84 -35.27 -12.88
C GLY A 9 -3.50 -33.90 -12.68
N LEU A 10 -2.97 -32.88 -13.35
CA LEU A 10 -3.52 -31.53 -13.39
C LEU A 10 -4.31 -31.34 -14.68
N PHE A 11 -5.61 -31.09 -14.57
CA PHE A 11 -6.51 -30.97 -15.71
C PHE A 11 -7.18 -29.60 -15.76
N LYS A 12 -7.28 -29.01 -16.96
CA LYS A 12 -7.98 -27.73 -17.18
C LYS A 12 -9.50 -27.87 -17.11
N LEU A 13 -10.03 -29.01 -17.54
CA LEU A 13 -11.45 -29.34 -17.54
C LEU A 13 -11.71 -30.45 -16.53
N GLU A 14 -12.77 -30.30 -15.75
CA GLU A 14 -13.22 -31.29 -14.77
C GLU A 14 -13.51 -32.65 -15.42
N GLU A 15 -14.15 -32.65 -16.59
CA GLU A 15 -14.48 -33.87 -17.34
C GLU A 15 -13.26 -34.74 -17.65
N HIS A 16 -12.10 -34.13 -17.90
CA HIS A 16 -10.87 -34.86 -18.18
C HIS A 16 -10.29 -35.50 -16.91
N ALA A 17 -10.43 -34.83 -15.75
CA ALA A 17 -10.01 -35.39 -14.47
C ALA A 17 -10.86 -36.60 -14.09
N VAL A 18 -12.18 -36.52 -14.32
CA VAL A 18 -13.11 -37.64 -14.07
C VAL A 18 -12.79 -38.83 -14.98
N LYS A 19 -12.64 -38.62 -16.29
CA LYS A 19 -12.28 -39.69 -17.23
C LYS A 19 -10.96 -40.37 -16.89
N PHE A 20 -9.96 -39.59 -16.49
CA PHE A 20 -8.68 -40.13 -16.05
C PHE A 20 -8.81 -41.07 -14.84
N VAL A 21 -9.63 -40.68 -13.85
CA VAL A 21 -9.92 -41.52 -12.68
C VAL A 21 -10.67 -42.80 -13.09
N GLU A 22 -11.65 -42.71 -13.99
CA GLU A 22 -12.40 -43.86 -14.49
C GLU A 22 -11.51 -44.84 -15.27
N GLU A 23 -10.66 -44.36 -16.17
CA GLU A 23 -9.68 -45.17 -16.90
C GLU A 23 -8.69 -45.86 -15.96
N PHE A 24 -8.23 -45.16 -14.92
CA PHE A 24 -7.33 -45.72 -13.92
C PHE A 24 -8.00 -46.82 -13.09
N ILE A 25 -9.27 -46.67 -12.73
CA ILE A 25 -10.07 -47.72 -12.08
C ILE A 25 -10.26 -48.93 -13.01
N ALA A 26 -10.44 -48.69 -14.31
CA ALA A 26 -10.65 -49.72 -15.32
C ALA A 26 -9.44 -50.63 -15.56
N LEU A 27 -8.24 -50.25 -15.12
CA LEU A 27 -7.03 -51.09 -15.14
C LEU A 27 -7.11 -52.33 -14.22
N TYR A 28 -8.26 -52.58 -13.60
CA TYR A 28 -8.59 -53.82 -12.89
C TYR A 28 -7.62 -54.14 -11.74
N THR A 29 -7.09 -53.10 -11.08
CA THR A 29 -6.29 -53.25 -9.84
C THR A 29 -7.14 -53.66 -8.63
N ASN A 30 -8.45 -53.86 -8.81
CA ASN A 30 -9.39 -54.28 -7.79
C ASN A 30 -9.70 -55.78 -7.99
N GLY A 31 -8.91 -56.64 -7.35
CA GLY A 31 -9.22 -58.08 -7.27
C GLY A 31 -10.40 -58.36 -6.32
N PRO A 32 -11.18 -59.44 -6.53
CA PRO A 32 -12.29 -59.78 -5.64
C PRO A 32 -11.73 -60.26 -4.30
N ALA A 33 -12.25 -59.66 -3.22
CA ALA A 33 -12.01 -59.99 -1.82
C ALA A 33 -10.58 -59.70 -1.26
N GLY A 34 -10.40 -58.49 -0.71
CA GLY A 34 -9.70 -58.34 0.58
C GLY A 34 -8.26 -57.82 0.63
N GLY A 35 -7.67 -57.28 -0.45
CA GLY A 35 -6.24 -56.92 -0.45
C GLY A 35 -5.83 -55.49 -0.81
N GLY A 36 -6.64 -54.71 -1.51
CA GLY A 36 -6.22 -53.38 -1.97
C GLY A 36 -7.41 -52.56 -2.44
N GLY A 37 -7.66 -51.44 -1.75
CA GLY A 37 -8.69 -50.48 -2.13
C GLY A 37 -8.10 -49.40 -3.03
N ILE A 38 -8.86 -48.99 -4.04
CA ILE A 38 -8.58 -47.77 -4.79
C ILE A 38 -9.11 -46.55 -4.01
N SER A 39 -8.28 -45.53 -3.86
CA SER A 39 -8.68 -44.24 -3.30
C SER A 39 -8.53 -43.19 -4.39
N THR A 40 -9.62 -42.49 -4.70
CA THR A 40 -9.67 -41.47 -5.74
C THR A 40 -10.18 -40.18 -5.14
N GLY A 41 -9.62 -39.06 -5.58
CA GLY A 41 -10.09 -37.75 -5.17
C GLY A 41 -9.88 -36.75 -6.29
N GLN A 42 -10.92 -35.99 -6.61
CA GLN A 42 -10.83 -34.81 -7.45
C GLN A 42 -10.94 -33.59 -6.55
N LYS A 43 -9.93 -32.72 -6.56
CA LYS A 43 -9.92 -31.49 -5.78
C LYS A 43 -9.77 -30.30 -6.72
N LYS A 44 -10.68 -29.34 -6.60
CA LYS A 44 -10.54 -28.06 -7.31
C LYS A 44 -9.35 -27.30 -6.71
N GLU A 45 -8.32 -27.10 -7.50
CA GLU A 45 -7.16 -26.32 -7.08
C GLU A 45 -7.42 -24.83 -7.34
N ILE A 46 -7.58 -24.07 -6.26
CA ILE A 46 -7.66 -22.61 -6.33
C ILE A 46 -6.22 -22.10 -6.40
N THR A 47 -5.78 -21.70 -7.58
CA THR A 47 -4.45 -21.12 -7.78
C THR A 47 -4.53 -19.60 -7.69
N LEU A 48 -3.60 -18.98 -6.95
CA LEU A 48 -3.44 -17.53 -6.94
C LEU A 48 -2.78 -17.08 -8.25
N GLN A 49 -3.52 -16.36 -9.09
CA GLN A 49 -2.97 -15.73 -10.28
C GLN A 49 -2.45 -14.34 -9.95
N LYS A 50 -1.16 -14.10 -10.16
CA LYS A 50 -0.54 -12.78 -10.03
C LYS A 50 -0.53 -12.11 -11.40
N ILE A 51 -1.23 -10.99 -11.53
CA ILE A 51 -1.24 -10.16 -12.75
C ILE A 51 -0.60 -8.82 -12.40
N LEU A 52 0.31 -8.35 -13.24
CA LEU A 52 0.87 -7.00 -13.15
C LEU A 52 -0.05 -6.05 -13.92
N VAL A 53 -0.59 -5.06 -13.24
CA VAL A 53 -1.47 -4.04 -13.82
C VAL A 53 -0.76 -2.70 -13.72
N ASP A 54 -0.62 -2.01 -14.85
CA ASP A 54 -0.02 -0.68 -14.87
C ASP A 54 -0.86 0.27 -14.02
N ARG A 55 -0.18 1.09 -13.20
CA ARG A 55 -0.85 2.00 -12.27
C ARG A 55 -1.79 2.97 -12.99
N GLU A 56 -1.43 3.42 -14.20
CA GLU A 56 -2.22 4.39 -14.97
C GLU A 56 -3.59 3.82 -15.37
N LYS A 57 -3.73 2.48 -15.32
CA LYS A 57 -4.97 1.77 -15.64
C LYS A 57 -5.87 1.56 -14.40
N ILE A 58 -5.41 1.88 -13.20
CA ILE A 58 -6.16 1.68 -11.95
C ILE A 58 -6.91 2.96 -11.58
N ILE A 59 -8.25 2.91 -11.64
CA ILE A 59 -9.12 4.03 -11.27
C ILE A 59 -9.80 3.71 -9.94
N TRP A 60 -9.45 4.46 -8.89
CA TRP A 60 -10.07 4.33 -7.57
C TRP A 60 -11.27 5.27 -7.43
N GLN A 61 -12.37 4.77 -6.87
CA GLN A 61 -13.54 5.58 -6.52
C GLN A 61 -13.88 5.39 -5.04
N VAL A 62 -14.01 6.50 -4.31
CA VAL A 62 -14.43 6.50 -2.91
C VAL A 62 -15.83 7.09 -2.83
N ASN A 63 -16.79 6.28 -2.41
CA ASN A 63 -18.16 6.71 -2.18
C ASN A 63 -18.40 6.83 -0.67
N MET A 64 -18.80 8.02 -0.21
CA MET A 64 -19.11 8.25 1.19
C MET A 64 -20.62 8.44 1.34
N LYS A 65 -21.26 7.53 2.09
CA LYS A 65 -22.68 7.63 2.43
C LYS A 65 -22.79 8.15 3.86
N LYS A 66 -23.29 9.37 4.04
CA LYS A 66 -23.63 9.87 5.38
C LYS A 66 -24.85 9.10 5.89
N SER A 67 -24.68 8.32 6.94
CA SER A 67 -25.80 7.82 7.73
C SER A 67 -26.23 8.92 8.71
N SER A 68 -27.44 9.45 8.55
CA SER A 68 -28.07 10.25 9.59
C SER A 68 -28.42 9.31 10.75
N ILE A 69 -27.62 9.35 11.82
CA ILE A 69 -28.02 8.75 13.10
C ILE A 69 -29.14 9.65 13.64
N PRO A 70 -30.34 9.13 13.94
CA PRO A 70 -31.36 9.91 14.63
C PRO A 70 -30.83 10.23 16.03
N CYS A 71 -30.44 11.48 16.25
CA CYS A 71 -30.13 11.97 17.58
C CYS A 71 -31.46 12.05 18.35
N SER A 72 -31.61 11.24 19.38
CA SER A 72 -32.73 11.34 20.33
C SER A 72 -32.74 12.74 20.92
N GLN A 73 -33.88 13.42 20.77
CA GLN A 73 -34.14 14.77 21.23
C GLN A 73 -33.82 14.90 22.72
N ASN A 74 -32.74 15.62 23.06
CA ASN A 74 -32.70 16.36 24.30
C ASN A 74 -32.86 17.84 23.94
N GLN A 75 -33.99 18.39 24.35
CA GLN A 75 -34.38 19.78 24.17
C GLN A 75 -33.36 20.69 24.85
N ALA A 76 -32.71 21.54 24.08
CA ALA A 76 -32.25 22.84 24.54
C ALA A 76 -32.35 23.80 23.35
N THR A 77 -33.37 24.65 23.43
CA THR A 77 -33.64 25.77 22.55
C THR A 77 -32.46 26.74 22.54
N ASN A 78 -31.92 27.07 21.36
CA ASN A 78 -31.92 28.45 20.90
C ASN A 78 -31.53 28.59 19.43
N VAL A 79 -32.21 29.55 18.83
CA VAL A 79 -32.23 29.94 17.43
C VAL A 79 -30.96 30.72 17.11
N ASP A 80 -30.28 30.40 16.01
CA ASP A 80 -29.86 31.45 15.10
C ASP A 80 -29.81 30.96 13.64
N LYS A 81 -30.56 31.65 12.79
CA LYS A 81 -30.69 31.38 11.35
C LYS A 81 -29.56 32.10 10.63
N GLY A 82 -28.42 31.43 10.46
CA GLY A 82 -27.38 31.84 9.52
C GLY A 82 -27.47 31.06 8.22
N GLN A 83 -28.14 31.61 7.21
CA GLN A 83 -27.94 31.18 5.82
C GLN A 83 -26.49 31.45 5.42
N MET A 84 -25.72 30.41 5.11
CA MET A 84 -24.50 30.53 4.32
C MET A 84 -24.54 29.46 3.23
N ARG A 85 -24.88 29.91 2.02
CA ARG A 85 -24.42 29.30 0.77
C ARG A 85 -22.90 29.31 0.81
N ASP A 86 -22.26 28.17 0.59
CA ASP A 86 -21.01 28.14 -0.15
C ASP A 86 -20.74 26.74 -0.70
N GLN A 87 -20.98 26.63 -2.00
CA GLN A 87 -20.41 25.59 -2.85
C GLN A 87 -18.91 25.87 -2.97
N LYS A 88 -18.05 25.00 -2.45
CA LYS A 88 -16.66 24.92 -2.89
C LYS A 88 -16.37 23.51 -3.40
N HIS A 89 -16.61 23.33 -4.69
CA HIS A 89 -16.05 22.24 -5.47
C HIS A 89 -14.52 22.36 -5.43
N HIS A 90 -13.82 21.49 -4.68
CA HIS A 90 -12.41 21.24 -4.93
C HIS A 90 -12.30 20.36 -6.19
N LYS A 91 -12.13 21.03 -7.34
CA LYS A 91 -11.78 20.40 -8.61
C LYS A 91 -10.30 20.03 -8.56
N TYR A 92 -9.99 18.74 -8.44
CA TYR A 92 -8.71 18.22 -8.90
C TYR A 92 -8.72 18.16 -10.44
N PRO A 93 -7.59 18.38 -11.12
CA PRO A 93 -7.56 18.52 -12.58
C PRO A 93 -7.90 17.18 -13.24
N ARG A 94 -8.99 17.18 -14.02
CA ARG A 94 -9.23 16.16 -15.05
C ARG A 94 -8.16 16.35 -16.12
N SER A 95 -7.21 15.42 -16.19
CA SER A 95 -6.38 15.26 -17.39
C SER A 95 -7.27 14.76 -18.53
N SER A 96 -7.77 15.69 -19.33
CA SER A 96 -8.37 15.40 -20.63
C SER A 96 -7.27 15.32 -21.68
N ALA A 97 -6.92 14.11 -22.10
CA ALA A 97 -6.34 13.86 -23.41
C ALA A 97 -6.68 12.43 -23.83
N MET A 98 -7.76 12.28 -24.59
CA MET A 98 -7.98 11.08 -25.39
C MET A 98 -6.94 11.10 -26.52
N GLY A 99 -5.94 10.25 -26.42
CA GLY A 99 -5.07 9.86 -27.52
C GLY A 99 -5.19 8.35 -27.70
N THR A 100 -5.63 7.92 -28.87
CA THR A 100 -5.71 6.52 -29.27
C THR A 100 -4.29 5.97 -29.37
N PHE A 101 -3.80 5.28 -28.34
CA PHE A 101 -2.50 4.59 -28.42
C PHE A 101 -2.72 3.16 -28.88
N HIS A 102 -2.22 2.89 -30.10
CA HIS A 102 -2.13 1.58 -30.72
C HIS A 102 -1.29 0.66 -29.80
N LEU A 103 -1.88 -0.45 -29.36
CA LEU A 103 -1.19 -1.45 -28.54
C LEU A 103 -0.18 -2.19 -29.42
N ASN A 104 1.12 -1.93 -29.23
CA ASN A 104 2.17 -2.85 -29.66
C ASN A 104 2.61 -3.66 -28.43
N THR A 105 2.12 -4.88 -28.38
CA THR A 105 2.43 -5.86 -27.34
C THR A 105 3.79 -6.50 -27.64
N ASN A 106 4.89 -5.78 -27.36
CA ASN A 106 6.22 -6.39 -27.28
C ASN A 106 6.65 -6.45 -25.82
N MET A 107 6.36 -7.59 -25.21
CA MET A 107 6.78 -8.00 -23.86
C MET A 107 8.23 -8.52 -23.92
N ASP A 108 9.23 -7.66 -24.09
CA ASP A 108 10.65 -8.08 -24.00
C ASP A 108 11.65 -6.97 -23.61
N THR A 109 11.19 -5.82 -23.13
CA THR A 109 12.13 -4.78 -22.63
C THR A 109 11.77 -4.39 -21.21
N LEU A 110 12.63 -4.77 -20.27
CA LEU A 110 12.65 -4.16 -18.94
C LEU A 110 12.77 -2.63 -19.17
N PRO A 111 11.86 -1.78 -18.64
CA PRO A 111 11.97 -0.35 -18.86
C PRO A 111 13.31 0.12 -18.30
N SER A 112 14.21 0.57 -19.18
CA SER A 112 15.43 1.25 -18.78
C SER A 112 15.01 2.43 -17.91
N ALA A 113 15.32 2.36 -16.62
CA ALA A 113 14.97 3.41 -15.68
C ALA A 113 15.59 4.73 -16.17
N VAL A 114 14.74 5.71 -16.46
CA VAL A 114 15.15 7.03 -16.95
C VAL A 114 15.43 7.91 -15.73
N PRO A 115 16.48 8.75 -15.73
CA PRO A 115 16.73 9.69 -14.64
C PRO A 115 15.57 10.64 -14.43
N SER A 116 15.30 10.97 -13.16
CA SER A 116 14.20 11.87 -12.80
C SER A 116 14.51 13.32 -13.20
N PRO A 117 13.54 14.11 -13.68
CA PRO A 117 13.79 15.47 -14.15
C PRO A 117 14.35 16.38 -13.03
N SER A 118 15.41 17.14 -13.36
CA SER A 118 16.03 18.11 -12.45
C SER A 118 15.29 19.45 -12.43
N GLY A 119 15.35 20.18 -11.31
CA GLY A 119 14.86 21.57 -11.21
C GLY A 119 13.34 21.77 -11.25
N THR A 120 12.55 20.70 -11.45
CA THR A 120 11.08 20.76 -11.45
C THR A 120 10.53 20.20 -10.14
N LYS A 121 9.48 20.84 -9.61
CA LYS A 121 8.77 20.36 -8.43
C LYS A 121 7.91 19.15 -8.79
N ILE A 122 8.31 17.97 -8.31
CA ILE A 122 7.64 16.69 -8.62
C ILE A 122 7.31 15.94 -7.33
N PRO A 123 6.18 15.22 -7.25
CA PRO A 123 5.91 14.30 -6.16
C PRO A 123 7.01 13.24 -6.06
N LEU A 124 7.49 12.96 -4.84
CA LEU A 124 8.49 11.93 -4.56
C LEU A 124 8.05 10.54 -5.06
N TYR A 125 6.75 10.29 -5.09
CA TYR A 125 6.10 9.13 -5.70
C TYR A 125 6.60 8.83 -7.14
N HIS A 126 6.88 9.87 -7.94
CA HIS A 126 7.35 9.72 -9.31
C HIS A 126 8.86 9.46 -9.41
N VAL A 127 9.60 9.61 -8.31
CA VAL A 127 11.07 9.50 -8.26
C VAL A 127 11.50 8.23 -7.52
N ALA A 128 10.73 7.81 -6.51
CA ALA A 128 11.12 6.74 -5.61
C ALA A 128 9.93 5.86 -5.19
N HIS A 129 10.26 4.63 -4.84
CA HIS A 129 9.45 3.74 -4.04
C HIS A 129 9.71 3.98 -2.55
N SER A 130 8.69 3.75 -1.73
CA SER A 130 8.81 3.74 -0.28
C SER A 130 8.02 2.60 0.32
N ARG A 131 8.52 2.06 1.42
CA ARG A 131 7.77 1.22 2.35
C ARG A 131 7.95 1.77 3.74
N ALA A 132 6.88 1.76 4.51
CA ALA A 132 6.87 2.19 5.90
C ALA A 132 6.36 1.08 6.82
N GLY A 133 6.79 1.12 8.07
CA GLY A 133 6.32 0.22 9.12
C GLY A 133 6.65 0.77 10.51
N ASP A 134 5.91 0.27 11.49
CA ASP A 134 6.09 0.63 12.89
C ASP A 134 7.05 -0.32 13.62
N LYS A 135 7.73 0.21 14.64
CA LYS A 135 8.36 -0.59 15.69
C LYS A 135 8.12 0.10 17.03
N GLY A 136 7.05 -0.30 17.71
CA GLY A 136 6.65 0.38 18.95
C GLY A 136 6.20 1.81 18.63
N ASN A 137 6.80 2.81 19.27
CA ASN A 137 6.46 4.21 19.01
C ASN A 137 7.25 4.84 17.84
N ASP A 138 8.07 4.05 17.15
CA ASP A 138 8.98 4.52 16.12
C ASP A 138 8.45 4.19 14.72
N LEU A 139 8.62 5.12 13.79
CA LEU A 139 8.35 4.94 12.37
C LEU A 139 9.64 4.65 11.64
N ASN A 140 9.65 3.60 10.83
CA ASN A 140 10.72 3.31 9.90
C ASN A 140 10.19 3.35 8.47
N PHE A 141 10.86 4.09 7.58
CA PHE A 141 10.52 4.09 6.17
C PHE A 141 11.75 4.10 5.27
N SER A 142 11.60 3.48 4.10
CA SER A 142 12.63 3.42 3.06
C SER A 142 12.34 4.42 1.95
N ILE A 143 13.38 4.91 1.28
CA ILE A 143 13.28 5.67 0.03
C ILE A 143 14.24 5.03 -0.97
N ILE A 144 13.67 4.38 -1.98
CA ILE A 144 14.40 3.63 -3.00
C ILE A 144 14.10 4.30 -4.35
N PRO A 145 15.05 4.97 -5.00
CA PRO A 145 14.80 5.63 -6.28
C PRO A 145 14.41 4.61 -7.36
N HIS A 146 13.58 5.05 -8.31
CA HIS A 146 13.29 4.26 -9.52
C HIS A 146 14.53 4.11 -10.40
N PHE A 147 15.40 5.12 -10.40
CA PHE A 147 16.70 5.12 -11.07
C PHE A 147 17.84 5.20 -10.04
N PRO A 148 18.66 4.15 -9.87
CA PRO A 148 19.66 4.07 -8.80
C PRO A 148 20.60 5.28 -8.68
N ASP A 149 21.02 5.89 -9.79
CA ASP A 149 21.97 7.02 -9.76
C ASP A 149 21.34 8.31 -9.20
N ASP A 150 20.01 8.39 -9.07
CA ASP A 150 19.33 9.51 -8.43
C ASP A 150 19.53 9.54 -6.90
N ILE A 151 20.14 8.50 -6.31
CA ILE A 151 20.36 8.42 -4.86
C ILE A 151 21.18 9.59 -4.32
N GLY A 152 22.17 10.06 -5.07
CA GLY A 152 22.98 11.22 -4.69
C GLY A 152 22.15 12.51 -4.61
N ARG A 153 21.24 12.69 -5.58
CA ARG A 153 20.31 13.82 -5.66
C ARG A 153 19.29 13.78 -4.53
N LEU A 154 18.77 12.59 -4.23
CA LEU A 154 17.84 12.36 -3.13
C LEU A 154 18.47 12.61 -1.75
N LYS A 155 19.73 12.23 -1.54
CA LYS A 155 20.48 12.52 -0.29
C LYS A 155 20.60 14.00 -0.01
N ALA A 156 20.74 14.83 -1.04
CA ALA A 156 20.81 16.28 -0.87
C ALA A 156 19.46 16.89 -0.44
N VAL A 157 18.34 16.29 -0.84
CA VAL A 157 16.99 16.80 -0.56
C VAL A 157 16.42 16.25 0.75
N ILE A 158 16.61 14.95 1.02
CA ILE A 158 16.04 14.25 2.17
C ILE A 158 16.93 14.49 3.39
N THR A 159 16.83 15.69 3.93
CA THR A 159 17.50 16.10 5.17
C THR A 159 16.63 15.81 6.39
N ARG A 160 17.20 15.91 7.59
CA ARG A 160 16.43 15.76 8.84
C ARG A 160 15.28 16.76 8.92
N ASP A 161 15.51 18.00 8.50
CA ASP A 161 14.48 19.05 8.52
C ASP A 161 13.37 18.76 7.51
N TRP A 162 13.73 18.25 6.33
CA TRP A 162 12.75 17.78 5.36
C TRP A 162 11.86 16.67 5.95
N VAL A 163 12.47 15.68 6.62
CA VAL A 163 11.74 14.58 7.26
C VAL A 163 10.82 15.12 8.37
N LYS A 164 11.30 16.04 9.23
CA LYS A 164 10.46 16.69 10.26
C LYS A 164 9.23 17.34 9.65
N ASN A 165 9.41 18.09 8.56
CA ASN A 165 8.31 18.76 7.88
C ASN A 165 7.33 17.76 7.24
N ALA A 166 7.82 16.66 6.68
CA ALA A 166 6.98 15.63 6.08
C ALA A 166 6.10 14.89 7.11
N VAL A 167 6.61 14.68 8.33
CA VAL A 167 5.89 13.95 9.39
C VAL A 167 5.12 14.86 10.36
N SER A 168 5.25 16.18 10.25
CA SER A 168 4.56 17.14 11.11
C SER A 168 3.03 16.94 11.20
N PRO A 169 2.30 16.53 10.13
CA PRO A 169 0.86 16.30 10.22
C PRO A 169 0.49 15.15 11.17
N LEU A 170 1.43 14.27 11.52
CA LEU A 170 1.19 13.19 12.48
C LEU A 170 1.13 13.71 13.92
N LEU A 171 1.74 14.85 14.21
CA LEU A 171 1.81 15.43 15.55
C LEU A 171 0.60 16.35 15.83
N ASP A 172 0.09 17.03 14.81
CA ASP A 172 -1.07 17.93 14.90
C ASP A 172 -2.41 17.17 14.75
N SER A 173 -2.82 16.43 15.78
CA SER A 173 -4.09 15.68 15.76
C SER A 173 -5.25 16.30 16.55
N SER A 174 -5.20 17.59 16.92
CA SER A 174 -6.37 18.23 17.55
C SER A 174 -6.76 19.56 16.90
N SER A 175 -7.94 19.58 16.29
CA SER A 175 -8.67 20.79 15.89
C SER A 175 -9.42 21.44 17.06
N PHE A 176 -9.20 20.96 18.29
CA PHE A 176 -9.84 21.48 19.49
C PHE A 176 -9.04 22.66 20.05
N PRO A 177 -9.71 23.75 20.51
CA PRO A 177 -9.04 24.89 21.11
C PRO A 177 -8.12 24.45 22.25
N ALA A 178 -6.96 25.09 22.33
CA ALA A 178 -5.90 24.74 23.26
C ALA A 178 -6.34 24.94 24.72
N ASP A 179 -6.73 23.86 25.38
CA ASP A 179 -6.45 23.67 26.79
C ASP A 179 -5.02 23.14 26.95
N ARG A 180 -4.38 23.38 28.11
CA ARG A 180 -2.97 23.09 28.48
C ARG A 180 -2.33 21.78 27.94
N ALA A 181 -3.12 20.80 27.51
CA ALA A 181 -2.67 19.58 26.85
C ALA A 181 -1.99 19.79 25.48
N ASN A 182 -2.24 20.90 24.77
CA ASN A 182 -1.61 21.16 23.46
C ASN A 182 -0.18 21.72 23.56
N GLN A 183 0.18 22.42 24.65
CA GLN A 183 1.57 22.84 24.90
C GLN A 183 2.50 21.62 25.00
N VAL A 184 2.06 20.57 25.72
CA VAL A 184 2.82 19.32 25.89
C VAL A 184 3.08 18.60 24.56
N ARG A 185 2.21 18.79 23.54
CA ARG A 185 2.38 18.16 22.22
C ARG A 185 3.38 18.89 21.32
N TYR A 186 3.51 20.21 21.44
CA TYR A 186 4.56 20.94 20.72
C TYR A 186 5.95 20.60 21.26
N ASP A 187 6.09 20.37 22.58
CA ASP A 187 7.32 19.83 23.19
C ASP A 187 7.67 18.40 22.69
N LEU A 188 6.69 17.64 22.17
CA LEU A 188 6.98 16.31 21.60
C LEU A 188 7.78 16.39 20.30
N LEU A 189 7.71 17.49 19.54
CA LEU A 189 8.52 17.68 18.34
C LEU A 189 10.02 17.78 18.66
N GLU A 190 10.36 18.30 19.85
CA GLU A 190 11.74 18.28 20.36
C GLU A 190 12.19 16.86 20.75
N ASN A 191 11.25 16.01 21.15
CA ASN A 191 11.51 14.61 21.50
C ASN A 191 11.58 13.65 20.30
N VAL A 192 11.32 14.13 19.08
CA VAL A 192 11.43 13.33 17.86
C VAL A 192 12.87 13.36 17.36
N SER A 193 13.58 12.23 17.51
CA SER A 193 14.89 12.03 16.91
C SER A 193 14.79 11.38 15.53
N ILE A 194 15.60 11.86 14.58
CA ILE A 194 15.60 11.40 13.20
C ILE A 194 17.00 10.90 12.83
N GLU A 195 17.04 9.65 12.40
CA GLU A 195 18.23 8.95 11.95
C GLU A 195 18.03 8.59 10.49
N ILE A 196 18.98 8.98 9.64
CA ILE A 196 18.97 8.68 8.20
C ILE A 196 20.18 7.79 7.93
N TYR A 197 19.92 6.58 7.45
CA TYR A 197 20.91 5.57 7.13
C TYR A 197 21.01 5.40 5.63
N ASP A 198 22.24 5.46 5.13
CA ASP A 198 22.55 5.14 3.74
C ASP A 198 22.66 3.62 3.56
N VAL A 199 22.01 3.08 2.54
CA VAL A 199 22.02 1.66 2.21
C VAL A 199 22.60 1.48 0.80
N PRO A 200 23.94 1.52 0.65
CA PRO A 200 24.59 1.59 -0.65
C PRO A 200 24.35 0.34 -1.51
N GLY A 201 24.18 -0.84 -0.89
CA GLY A 201 23.97 -2.10 -1.62
C GLY A 201 22.72 -2.13 -2.50
N ILE A 202 21.72 -1.29 -2.22
CA ILE A 202 20.50 -1.16 -3.03
C ILE A 202 20.22 0.29 -3.43
N SER A 203 21.23 1.17 -3.35
CA SER A 203 21.12 2.61 -3.66
C SER A 203 19.91 3.29 -3.01
N SER A 204 19.71 3.09 -1.70
CA SER A 204 18.52 3.60 -1.00
C SER A 204 18.83 4.28 0.33
N LEU A 205 17.83 4.96 0.88
CA LEU A 205 17.86 5.53 2.22
C LEU A 205 16.87 4.80 3.12
N ASN A 206 17.28 4.55 4.37
CA ASN A 206 16.40 4.10 5.42
C ASN A 206 16.33 5.17 6.52
N VAL A 207 15.13 5.65 6.81
CA VAL A 207 14.89 6.74 7.76
C VAL A 207 14.12 6.19 8.96
N VAL A 208 14.67 6.39 10.14
CA VAL A 208 14.04 6.05 11.41
C VAL A 208 13.66 7.35 12.12
N VAL A 209 12.38 7.48 12.42
CA VAL A 209 11.81 8.60 13.16
C VAL A 209 11.30 8.06 14.49
N ARG A 210 11.99 8.41 15.58
CA ARG A 210 11.65 7.93 16.91
C ARG A 210 10.47 8.70 17.49
N ASN A 211 9.69 8.01 18.32
CA ASN A 211 8.70 8.63 19.20
C ASN A 211 7.58 9.42 18.48
N ILE A 212 7.23 9.02 17.25
CA ILE A 212 6.27 9.74 16.38
C ILE A 212 4.88 9.07 16.33
N LEU A 213 4.78 7.79 16.72
CA LEU A 213 3.58 6.97 16.51
C LEU A 213 2.51 7.03 17.62
N ASP A 214 2.49 8.07 18.46
CA ASP A 214 1.47 8.28 19.52
C ASP A 214 1.31 7.06 20.46
N GLY A 215 2.44 6.52 20.91
CA GLY A 215 2.52 5.32 21.76
C GLY A 215 2.56 3.99 20.99
N GLY A 216 2.51 4.04 19.65
CA GLY A 216 2.59 2.85 18.79
C GLY A 216 1.28 2.09 18.68
N VAL A 217 1.31 0.91 18.05
CA VAL A 217 0.12 0.15 17.61
C VAL A 217 -0.93 -0.07 18.70
N ASN A 218 -0.49 -0.34 19.94
CA ASN A 218 -1.39 -0.68 21.04
C ASN A 218 -2.08 0.53 21.68
N SER A 219 -1.53 1.73 21.49
CA SER A 219 -1.99 2.95 22.15
C SER A 219 -2.47 4.02 21.17
N SER A 220 -2.02 3.96 19.92
CA SER A 220 -2.32 4.95 18.89
C SER A 220 -3.81 4.98 18.57
N ARG A 221 -4.37 6.19 18.56
CA ARG A 221 -5.76 6.45 18.15
C ARG A 221 -5.89 6.76 16.67
N ARG A 222 -4.78 6.70 15.91
CA ARG A 222 -4.78 6.97 14.47
C ARG A 222 -5.53 5.89 13.69
N ILE A 223 -6.01 6.27 12.51
CA ILE A 223 -6.70 5.35 11.60
C ILE A 223 -5.76 4.23 11.12
N ASP A 224 -4.50 4.56 10.84
CA ASP A 224 -3.43 3.61 10.54
C ASP A 224 -2.49 3.50 11.75
N ARG A 225 -2.81 2.59 12.66
CA ARG A 225 -2.00 2.35 13.87
C ARG A 225 -0.64 1.73 13.57
N HIS A 226 -0.51 1.03 12.45
CA HIS A 226 0.70 0.32 12.04
C HIS A 226 1.64 1.16 11.17
N GLY A 227 1.21 2.36 10.77
CA GLY A 227 2.00 3.23 9.91
C GLY A 227 2.29 2.67 8.51
N LYS A 228 1.54 1.67 8.04
CA LYS A 228 1.76 1.05 6.73
C LYS A 228 1.48 2.03 5.58
N THR A 229 0.48 2.90 5.74
CA THR A 229 0.11 3.92 4.74
C THR A 229 0.94 5.19 4.87
N LEU A 230 1.81 5.31 5.88
CA LEU A 230 2.68 6.49 6.05
C LEU A 230 3.75 6.59 4.96
N SER A 231 4.03 5.49 4.25
CA SER A 231 4.82 5.54 3.02
C SER A 231 4.21 6.49 2.00
N ASP A 232 2.90 6.48 1.83
CA ASP A 232 2.22 7.38 0.90
C ASP A 232 2.26 8.84 1.38
N LEU A 233 2.24 9.10 2.69
CA LEU A 233 2.41 10.45 3.24
C LEU A 233 3.75 11.06 2.80
N ILE A 234 4.82 10.25 2.85
CA ILE A 234 6.16 10.63 2.43
C ILE A 234 6.24 10.77 0.90
N LEU A 235 5.67 9.81 0.16
CA LEU A 235 5.69 9.83 -1.31
C LEU A 235 4.86 10.97 -1.93
N CYS A 236 3.82 11.45 -1.24
CA CYS A 236 3.03 12.61 -1.68
C CYS A 236 3.79 13.94 -1.54
N GLN A 237 4.91 13.97 -0.82
CA GLN A 237 5.69 15.20 -0.69
C GLN A 237 6.30 15.60 -2.03
N ASN A 238 6.28 16.90 -2.29
CA ASN A 238 6.90 17.45 -3.49
C ASN A 238 8.38 17.75 -3.23
N VAL A 239 9.24 17.29 -4.12
CA VAL A 239 10.69 17.49 -4.08
C VAL A 239 11.17 18.18 -5.36
N ILE A 240 12.28 18.91 -5.26
CA ILE A 240 13.00 19.48 -6.39
C ILE A 240 14.38 18.85 -6.38
N LEU A 241 14.69 18.05 -7.39
CA LEU A 241 15.98 17.38 -7.47
C LEU A 241 17.05 18.33 -8.04
N PRO A 242 18.26 18.34 -7.47
CA PRO A 242 19.39 19.07 -8.04
C PRO A 242 19.76 18.55 -9.44
N PRO A 243 20.50 19.36 -10.24
CA PRO A 243 21.00 18.95 -11.55
C PRO A 243 21.85 17.68 -11.48
#